data_AF-A0A0R2PGF4-F1
#
_entry.id   AF-A0A0R2PGF4-F1
#
_cell.length_a   1.000
_cell.length_b   1.000
_cell.length_c   1.000
_cell.angle_alpha   90.00
_cell.angle_beta   90.00
_cell.angle_gamma   90.00
#
_symmetry.space_group_name_H-M   'P 1'
#
loop_
_entity.id
_entity.type
_entity.pdbx_description
1 polymer ?
#
loop_
_entity_poly.entity_id
_entity_poly.type
_entity_poly.pdbx_seq_one_letter_code
_entity_poly.pdbx_strand_id
1 'polypeptide(L)'
;MVSNAQSVSARRAKAISLIQAGLVHSQSDLVTLLKKAGYKVTQATASRDLEEIGAVRARNKNGESTYQIRESSDDAIVRSTPVPSKLILSVDHSANLAVIHTPPGAAQFLASSLD
;
A
#
# COMPACT_ATOMS: atom_id res chain seq x y z
N MET A 1 -9.63 10.92 24.88
CA MET A 1 -8.65 10.92 23.76
C MET A 1 -8.24 9.48 23.51
N VAL A 2 -8.95 8.80 22.60
CA VAL A 2 -8.68 7.38 22.31
C VAL A 2 -7.45 7.31 21.40
N SER A 3 -6.39 6.68 21.90
CA SER A 3 -5.12 6.52 21.21
C SER A 3 -5.31 5.84 19.86
N ASN A 4 -5.02 6.56 18.77
CA ASN A 4 -4.97 6.05 17.40
C ASN A 4 -3.87 4.96 17.19
N ALA A 5 -3.14 4.60 18.24
CA ALA A 5 -2.00 3.69 18.29
C ALA A 5 -2.35 2.19 18.14
N GLN A 6 -3.63 1.83 17.91
CA GLN A 6 -4.05 0.43 17.79
C GLN A 6 -4.84 0.09 16.52
N SER A 7 -5.05 1.03 15.59
CA SER A 7 -5.73 0.67 14.34
C SER A 7 -4.77 -0.10 13.43
N VAL A 8 -5.26 -1.23 12.91
CA VAL A 8 -4.50 -2.10 11.99
C VAL A 8 -4.05 -1.32 10.76
N SER A 9 -4.91 -0.42 10.25
CA SER A 9 -4.61 0.46 9.12
C SER A 9 -3.45 1.43 9.43
N ALA A 10 -3.46 2.12 10.57
CA ALA A 10 -2.38 3.06 10.93
C ALA A 10 -1.04 2.34 11.17
N ARG A 11 -1.10 1.15 11.78
CA ARG A 11 0.08 0.29 11.96
C ARG A 11 0.68 -0.12 10.62
N ARG A 12 -0.14 -0.58 9.67
CA ARG A 12 0.32 -0.97 8.34
C ARG A 12 0.85 0.20 7.53
N ALA A 13 0.20 1.35 7.60
CA ALA A 13 0.72 2.57 6.99
C ALA A 13 2.12 2.91 7.53
N LYS A 14 2.34 2.77 8.85
CA LYS A 14 3.67 2.97 9.43
C LYS A 14 4.68 1.91 8.99
N ALA A 15 4.28 0.64 8.93
CA ALA A 15 5.12 -0.44 8.43
C ALA A 15 5.56 -0.18 6.98
N ILE A 16 4.65 0.24 6.11
CA ILE A 16 4.91 0.63 4.72
C ILE A 16 6.00 1.71 4.66
N SER A 17 5.86 2.80 5.43
CA SER A 17 6.86 3.87 5.46
C SER A 17 8.25 3.39 5.90
N LEU A 18 8.31 2.46 6.87
CA LEU A 18 9.58 1.90 7.35
C LEU A 18 10.26 0.99 6.32
N ILE A 19 9.47 0.21 5.59
CA ILE A 19 9.94 -0.66 4.51
C ILE A 19 10.45 0.19 3.33
N GLN A 20 9.71 1.23 2.94
CA GLN A 20 10.13 2.17 1.88
C GLN A 20 11.40 2.94 2.24
N ALA A 21 11.63 3.23 3.53
CA ALA A 21 12.86 3.83 4.01
C ALA A 21 14.06 2.85 4.01
N GLY A 22 13.85 1.58 3.66
CA GLY A 22 14.91 0.56 3.61
C GLY A 22 15.43 0.12 4.98
N LEU A 23 14.70 0.39 6.07
CA LEU A 23 15.15 0.15 7.44
C LEU A 23 14.89 -1.28 7.95
N VAL A 24 14.07 -2.04 7.22
CA VAL A 24 13.55 -3.34 7.68
C VAL A 24 14.34 -4.47 7.01
N HIS A 25 15.25 -5.11 7.76
CA HIS A 25 16.10 -6.20 7.26
C HIS A 25 15.57 -7.58 7.66
N SER A 26 14.78 -7.61 8.74
CA SER A 26 14.14 -8.79 9.32
C SER A 26 12.77 -8.44 9.92
N GLN A 27 11.96 -9.46 10.17
CA GLN A 27 10.67 -9.30 10.87
C GLN A 27 10.87 -8.75 12.29
N SER A 28 11.96 -9.13 12.96
CA SER A 28 12.36 -8.63 14.27
C SER A 28 12.65 -7.12 14.26
N ASP A 29 13.22 -6.61 13.17
CA ASP A 29 13.44 -5.18 12.99
C ASP A 29 12.11 -4.44 12.88
N LEU A 30 11.18 -4.99 12.11
CA LEU A 30 9.84 -4.41 11.98
C LEU A 30 9.14 -4.32 13.34
N VAL A 31 9.22 -5.38 14.16
CA VAL A 31 8.68 -5.38 15.52
C VAL A 31 9.32 -4.27 16.36
N THR A 32 10.64 -4.13 16.30
CA THR A 32 11.38 -3.12 17.07
C THR A 32 11.03 -1.69 16.63
N LEU A 33 10.96 -1.45 15.33
CA LEU A 33 10.64 -0.15 14.75
C LEU A 33 9.19 0.25 15.01
N LEU A 34 8.25 -0.70 14.89
CA LEU A 34 6.83 -0.47 15.23
C LEU A 34 6.66 -0.20 16.72
N LYS A 35 7.38 -0.92 17.59
CA LYS A 35 7.37 -0.67 19.04
C LYS A 35 7.89 0.72 19.38
N LYS A 36 8.96 1.19 18.72
CA LYS A 36 9.47 2.57 18.86
C LYS A 36 8.44 3.60 18.38
N ALA A 37 7.62 3.26 17.38
CA ALA A 37 6.53 4.10 16.90
C ALA A 37 5.24 4.00 17.74
N GLY A 38 5.25 3.27 18.87
CA GLY A 38 4.10 3.14 19.78
C GLY A 38 3.18 1.95 19.49
N TYR A 39 3.49 1.11 18.51
CA TYR A 39 2.72 -0.08 18.17
C TYR A 39 3.31 -1.33 18.84
N LYS A 40 2.62 -1.90 19.82
CA LYS A 40 2.99 -3.21 20.39
C LYS A 40 2.54 -4.32 19.44
N VAL A 41 3.50 -5.01 18.85
CA VAL A 41 3.26 -6.13 17.91
C VAL A 41 4.15 -7.32 18.28
N THR A 42 3.71 -8.52 17.92
CA THR A 42 4.54 -9.73 17.98
C THR A 42 5.17 -10.01 16.62
N GLN A 43 6.14 -10.93 16.57
CA GLN A 43 6.74 -11.36 15.32
C GLN A 43 5.71 -12.03 14.39
N ALA A 44 4.72 -12.76 14.94
CA ALA A 44 3.61 -13.31 14.15
C ALA A 44 2.75 -12.21 13.49
N THR A 45 2.43 -11.14 14.23
CA THR A 45 1.69 -9.99 13.69
C THR A 45 2.50 -9.27 12.61
N ALA A 46 3.80 -9.07 12.84
CA ALA A 46 4.68 -8.44 11.87
C ALA A 46 4.85 -9.27 10.60
N SER A 47 4.94 -10.61 10.71
CA SER A 47 4.96 -11.51 9.55
C SER A 47 3.70 -11.36 8.71
N ARG A 48 2.54 -11.38 9.38
CA ARG A 48 1.24 -11.27 8.69
C ARG A 48 1.04 -9.90 8.06
N ASP A 49 1.50 -8.82 8.69
CA ASP A 49 1.48 -7.50 8.08
C ASP A 49 2.40 -7.41 6.87
N LEU A 50 3.60 -8.01 6.90
CA LEU A 50 4.50 -8.05 5.74
C LEU A 50 3.88 -8.81 4.57
N GLU A 51 3.23 -9.94 4.84
CA GLU A 51 2.50 -10.72 3.84
C GLU A 51 1.32 -9.92 3.25
N GLU A 52 0.50 -9.29 4.08
CA GLU A 52 -0.65 -8.50 3.62
C GLU A 52 -0.25 -7.20 2.91
N ILE A 53 0.92 -6.64 3.22
CA ILE A 53 1.52 -5.51 2.50
C ILE A 53 2.14 -5.96 1.16
N GLY A 54 2.39 -7.26 0.96
CA GLY A 54 3.11 -7.77 -0.21
C GLY A 54 4.61 -7.45 -0.18
N ALA A 55 5.18 -7.30 1.02
CA ALA A 55 6.59 -7.02 1.21
C ALA A 55 7.43 -8.29 0.98
N VAL A 56 8.37 -8.23 0.05
CA VAL A 56 9.29 -9.33 -0.27
C VAL A 56 10.71 -8.97 0.10
N ARG A 57 11.54 -9.98 0.35
CA ARG A 57 12.96 -9.77 0.61
C ARG A 57 13.70 -9.57 -0.70
N ALA A 58 14.38 -8.44 -0.85
CA ALA A 58 15.16 -8.09 -2.02
C ALA A 58 16.48 -7.43 -1.62
N ARG A 59 17.51 -7.60 -2.45
CA ARG A 59 18.78 -6.89 -2.24
C ARG A 59 18.64 -5.44 -2.69
N ASN A 60 19.05 -4.50 -1.84
CA ASN A 60 19.17 -3.10 -2.21
C ASN A 60 20.42 -2.89 -3.10
N LYS A 61 20.61 -1.67 -3.63
CA LYS A 61 21.77 -1.30 -4.45
C LYS A 61 23.11 -1.43 -3.72
N ASN A 62 23.08 -1.47 -2.38
CA ASN A 62 24.26 -1.62 -1.53
C ASN A 62 24.57 -3.10 -1.21
N GLY A 63 23.79 -4.04 -1.76
CA GLY A 63 23.96 -5.48 -1.55
C GLY A 63 23.30 -6.04 -0.29
N GLU A 64 22.62 -5.20 0.50
CA GLU A 64 21.96 -5.60 1.75
C GLU A 64 20.57 -6.19 1.46
N SER A 65 20.25 -7.29 2.13
CA SER A 65 18.93 -7.93 2.04
C SER A 65 17.92 -7.20 2.92
N THR A 66 17.03 -6.44 2.30
CA THR A 66 15.97 -5.66 2.96
C THR A 66 14.60 -6.13 2.51
N TYR A 67 13.56 -5.85 3.30
CA TYR A 67 12.19 -5.95 2.80
C TYR A 67 11.92 -4.77 1.88
N GLN A 68 11.25 -5.04 0.77
CA GLN A 68 10.80 -4.07 -0.21
C GLN A 68 9.36 -4.40 -0.58
N ILE A 69 8.53 -3.39 -0.76
CA ILE A 69 7.17 -3.56 -1.24
C ILE A 69 7.29 -3.73 -2.75
N ARG A 70 6.83 -4.86 -3.28
CA ARG A 70 6.59 -4.93 -4.72
C ARG A 70 5.41 -4.01 -4.96
N GLU A 71 5.58 -2.97 -5.78
CA GLU A 71 4.41 -2.28 -6.33
C GLU A 71 3.59 -3.38 -7.01
N SER A 72 2.45 -3.73 -6.40
CA SER A 72 1.51 -4.62 -7.04
C SER A 72 1.18 -3.97 -8.37
N SER A 73 1.05 -4.75 -9.45
CA SER A 73 0.76 -4.19 -10.77
C SER A 73 -0.47 -3.25 -10.74
N ASP A 74 -1.37 -3.43 -9.78
CA ASP A 74 -2.46 -2.49 -9.45
C ASP A 74 -1.99 -1.06 -9.09
N ASP A 75 -0.97 -0.90 -8.25
CA ASP A 75 -0.44 0.42 -7.85
C ASP A 75 0.39 1.05 -8.98
N ALA A 76 1.00 0.22 -9.83
CA ALA A 76 1.67 0.68 -11.05
C ALA A 76 0.66 1.18 -12.09
N ILE A 77 -0.55 0.59 -12.17
CA ILE A 77 -1.65 1.10 -13.01
C ILE A 77 -2.17 2.43 -12.47
N VAL A 78 -2.31 2.56 -11.14
CA VAL A 78 -2.71 3.83 -10.48
C VAL A 78 -1.66 4.94 -10.66
N ARG A 79 -0.37 4.59 -10.81
CA ARG A 79 0.71 5.55 -11.08
C ARG A 79 0.99 5.83 -12.55
N SER A 80 0.73 4.90 -13.46
CA SER A 80 1.03 5.07 -14.89
C SER A 80 -0.05 5.88 -15.63
N THR A 81 -1.25 5.96 -15.05
CA THR A 81 -2.33 6.75 -15.61
C THR A 81 -2.68 7.86 -14.62
N PRO A 82 -2.33 9.14 -14.91
CA PRO A 82 -2.92 10.26 -14.19
C PRO A 82 -4.39 10.34 -14.61
N VAL A 83 -5.19 9.38 -14.15
CA VAL A 83 -6.63 9.48 -14.19
C VAL A 83 -6.97 10.71 -13.35
N PRO A 84 -7.53 11.78 -13.95
CA PRO A 84 -7.83 12.97 -13.17
C PRO A 84 -8.90 12.56 -12.16
N SER A 85 -8.52 12.45 -10.88
CA SER A 85 -9.40 12.04 -9.78
C SER A 85 -10.64 12.92 -9.66
N LYS A 86 -10.65 14.08 -10.32
CA LYS A 86 -11.79 15.00 -10.45
C LYS A 86 -12.87 14.54 -11.46
N LEU A 87 -12.60 13.51 -12.26
CA LEU A 87 -13.53 12.97 -13.27
C LEU A 87 -14.32 11.75 -12.78
N ILE A 88 -13.94 11.17 -11.64
CA ILE A 88 -14.65 10.02 -11.05
C ILE A 88 -15.63 10.57 -9.99
N LEU A 89 -16.92 10.42 -10.25
CA LEU A 89 -17.99 10.77 -9.30
C LEU A 89 -18.25 9.62 -8.32
N SER A 90 -18.26 8.39 -8.82
CA SER A 90 -18.41 7.17 -8.02
C SER A 90 -17.94 5.93 -8.78
N VAL A 91 -17.67 4.86 -8.04
CA VAL A 91 -17.32 3.54 -8.57
C VAL A 91 -18.21 2.50 -7.91
N ASP A 92 -18.84 1.66 -8.73
CA ASP A 92 -19.62 0.49 -8.33
C ASP A 92 -19.01 -0.77 -8.95
N HIS A 93 -19.41 -1.96 -8.48
CA HIS A 93 -18.92 -3.23 -9.02
C HIS A 93 -19.97 -4.33 -8.95
N SER A 94 -19.96 -5.20 -9.95
CA SER A 94 -20.78 -6.41 -9.98
C SER A 94 -19.97 -7.55 -10.59
N ALA A 95 -19.61 -8.52 -9.75
CA ALA A 95 -18.75 -9.65 -10.10
C ALA A 95 -17.44 -9.18 -10.76
N ASN A 96 -17.28 -9.42 -12.06
CA ASN A 96 -16.11 -9.06 -12.85
C ASN A 96 -16.23 -7.72 -13.59
N LEU A 97 -17.27 -6.93 -13.29
CA LEU A 97 -17.47 -5.60 -13.88
C LEU A 97 -17.26 -4.51 -12.85
N ALA A 98 -16.46 -3.51 -13.21
CA ALA A 98 -16.40 -2.22 -12.52
C ALA A 98 -17.19 -1.18 -13.32
N VAL A 99 -18.06 -0.43 -12.65
CA VAL A 99 -18.85 0.66 -13.24
C VAL A 99 -18.37 1.98 -12.68
N ILE A 100 -17.89 2.87 -13.54
CA ILE A 100 -17.37 4.18 -13.14
C ILE A 100 -18.31 5.27 -13.62
N HIS A 101 -18.81 6.10 -12.69
CA HIS A 101 -19.62 7.27 -13.00
C HIS A 101 -18.73 8.50 -13.18
N THR A 102 -18.99 9.25 -14.26
CA THR A 102 -18.24 10.46 -14.62
C THR A 102 -19.20 11.60 -14.98
N PRO A 103 -18.75 12.87 -14.98
CA PRO A 103 -19.55 13.97 -15.52
C PRO A 103 -19.89 13.78 -17.00
N PRO A 104 -20.96 14.41 -17.51
CA PRO A 104 -21.29 14.38 -18.93
C PRO A 104 -20.09 14.76 -19.82
N GLY A 105 -19.74 13.90 -20.78
CA GLY A 105 -18.63 14.10 -21.72
C GLY A 105 -17.24 13.63 -21.24
N ALA A 106 -17.09 13.19 -19.99
CA ALA A 106 -15.79 12.76 -19.46
C ALA A 106 -15.50 11.26 -19.61
N ALA A 107 -16.53 10.43 -19.87
CA ALA A 107 -16.40 8.97 -19.89
C ALA A 107 -15.39 8.47 -20.93
N GLN A 108 -15.41 9.01 -22.16
CA GLN A 108 -14.52 8.58 -23.23
C GLN A 108 -13.06 8.89 -22.94
N PHE A 109 -12.79 10.08 -22.40
CA PHE A 109 -11.44 10.50 -22.01
C PHE A 109 -10.90 9.61 -20.89
N LEU A 110 -11.72 9.36 -19.87
CA LEU A 110 -11.37 8.44 -18.79
C LEU A 110 -11.09 7.03 -19.32
N ALA A 111 -11.95 6.49 -20.19
CA ALA A 111 -11.76 5.18 -20.79
C ALA A 111 -10.47 5.10 -21.61
N SER A 112 -10.15 6.12 -22.42
CA SER A 112 -8.90 6.17 -23.19
C SER A 112 -7.64 6.27 -22.34
N SER A 113 -7.76 6.74 -21.10
CA SER A 113 -6.65 6.72 -20.15
C SER A 113 -6.50 5.38 -19.43
N LEU A 114 -7.53 4.51 -19.48
CA LEU A 114 -7.54 3.18 -18.86
C LEU A 114 -7.24 2.04 -19.84
N ASP A 115 -7.51 2.25 -21.14
CA ASP A 115 -7.15 1.37 -22.25
C ASP A 115 -5.63 1.22 -22.38
#